data_AF-A0A7J7JUW2-F1
#
_entry.id   AF-A0A7J7JUW2-F1
#
_cell.length_a   1.000
_cell.length_b   1.000
_cell.length_c   1.000
_cell.angle_alpha   90.00
_cell.angle_beta   90.00
_cell.angle_gamma   90.00
#
_symmetry.space_group_name_H-M   'P 1'
#
loop_
_entity.id
_entity.type
_entity.pdbx_description
1 polymer ?
#
loop_
_entity_poly.entity_id
_entity_poly.type
_entity_poly.pdbx_seq_one_letter_code
_entity_poly.pdbx_strand_id
1 'polypeptide(L)'
;MKVHETTWLTVLFTLTVWGRDLEYRHSVHLTVNKPDSSALSLKNLNRVFERVLKSGHPRTGGLDISNPYATNPRCDFRSKYRTIDGTCNNIPDPWLGAAKTPLQRLTHNTYEDGVNTPRTTYFYSPGNLPTARKVSLSVIKSTSNISNAFSHLLMNFGQFVDHDITLSPESGGEGGQEAEKKQCCKTSPEDYAKENLKDCFPIFTPHDPIFKRTCVPFLRSAAVPGFPGSEAVRFQLNDLTAFIDASQIYGSTKLKAAVLRSYVGGKLKSDRVKGEELLPQEKDNPRNCLAAQAECQFAAGDVRSSEQAGLTSVHTLFLREHNRIAGKLAKLNPGWVDEELYQTTRKIMIGMMQRLVYGEFLPLIIGPRLMRFYGLSLREHGRFHGYSEDVDPSVLMAFSTAAFRFGHSLVRQTFSHSASQQTDLEEMFEAFKTTHKYGIDGFMKGITRDPMESCERFVTNGY
;
A
#
# COMPACT_ATOMS: atom_id res chain seq x y z
N MET A 1 -46.87 -24.98 34.02
CA MET A 1 -45.56 -25.48 34.49
C MET A 1 -44.92 -26.31 33.40
N LYS A 2 -44.07 -25.70 32.57
CA LYS A 2 -43.14 -26.43 31.70
C LYS A 2 -41.78 -25.75 31.87
N VAL A 3 -40.84 -26.57 32.29
CA VAL A 3 -39.44 -26.26 32.56
C VAL A 3 -38.80 -25.80 31.25
N HIS A 4 -38.21 -24.59 31.25
CA HIS A 4 -37.33 -24.17 30.16
C HIS A 4 -35.98 -24.84 30.35
N GLU A 5 -35.71 -25.87 29.56
CA GLU A 5 -34.33 -26.32 29.33
C GLU A 5 -33.56 -25.19 28.64
N THR A 6 -32.53 -24.71 29.32
CA THR A 6 -31.60 -23.70 28.81
C THR A 6 -30.47 -24.46 28.14
N THR A 7 -30.45 -24.48 26.81
CA THR A 7 -29.32 -25.04 26.06
C THR A 7 -28.23 -23.98 25.96
N TRP A 8 -27.10 -24.25 26.61
CA TRP A 8 -25.89 -23.45 26.53
C TRP A 8 -25.11 -23.84 25.27
N LEU A 9 -24.78 -22.89 24.41
CA LEU A 9 -23.83 -23.13 23.32
C LEU A 9 -22.59 -22.24 23.52
N THR A 10 -21.53 -22.89 23.99
CA THR A 10 -20.17 -22.34 24.09
C THR A 10 -19.55 -22.37 22.70
N VAL A 11 -19.14 -21.22 22.16
CA VAL A 11 -18.35 -21.16 20.92
C VAL A 11 -16.87 -21.16 21.29
N LEU A 12 -16.19 -22.27 20.97
CA LEU A 12 -14.74 -22.45 21.10
C LEU A 12 -14.03 -21.81 19.90
N PHE A 13 -13.02 -20.99 20.17
CA PHE A 13 -11.98 -20.66 19.19
C PHE A 13 -10.82 -21.64 19.40
N THR A 14 -10.61 -22.56 18.45
CA THR A 14 -9.40 -23.39 18.37
C THR A 14 -8.54 -22.89 17.22
N LEU A 15 -7.34 -22.44 17.55
CA LEU A 15 -6.24 -22.29 16.60
C LEU A 15 -5.23 -23.38 16.97
N THR A 16 -5.20 -24.46 16.18
CA THR A 16 -4.35 -25.61 16.48
C THR A 16 -2.92 -25.34 16.04
N VAL A 17 -2.09 -24.82 16.95
CA VAL A 17 -0.66 -25.13 17.01
C VAL A 17 -0.34 -25.38 18.50
N TRP A 18 0.07 -26.61 18.78
CA TRP A 18 0.42 -27.21 20.08
C TRP A 18 0.48 -26.30 21.33
N GLY A 19 -0.42 -26.54 22.30
CA GLY A 19 -0.08 -26.60 23.73
C GLY A 19 -0.54 -25.45 24.68
N ARG A 20 -1.73 -25.66 25.28
CA ARG A 20 -2.31 -25.09 26.53
C ARG A 20 -3.14 -23.79 26.43
N ASP A 21 -4.40 -23.93 26.90
CA ASP A 21 -5.50 -22.96 26.89
C ASP A 21 -5.61 -22.14 28.20
N LEU A 22 -6.07 -20.88 28.11
CA LEU A 22 -6.66 -20.10 29.20
C LEU A 22 -7.79 -19.18 28.66
N GLU A 23 -8.98 -19.27 29.26
CA GLU A 23 -10.25 -18.64 28.82
C GLU A 23 -10.61 -17.34 29.59
N TYR A 24 -11.27 -16.37 28.94
CA TYR A 24 -12.05 -15.30 29.60
C TYR A 24 -13.29 -14.87 28.75
N ARG A 25 -14.44 -14.64 29.42
CA ARG A 25 -15.78 -14.32 28.82
C ARG A 25 -16.26 -12.93 29.21
N HIS A 26 -16.97 -12.21 28.32
CA HIS A 26 -17.95 -11.14 28.63
C HIS A 26 -18.99 -11.00 27.50
N SER A 27 -20.26 -10.69 27.83
CA SER A 27 -21.42 -10.62 26.93
C SER A 27 -22.15 -9.26 27.03
N VAL A 28 -22.68 -8.76 25.90
CA VAL A 28 -23.58 -7.57 25.83
C VAL A 28 -24.68 -7.82 24.78
N HIS A 29 -25.93 -7.47 25.11
CA HIS A 29 -27.12 -7.58 24.28
C HIS A 29 -27.57 -6.23 23.71
N LEU A 30 -28.03 -6.20 22.45
CA LEU A 30 -28.82 -5.10 21.89
C LEU A 30 -29.88 -5.60 20.88
N THR A 31 -31.07 -5.01 20.93
CA THR A 31 -32.26 -5.31 20.13
C THR A 31 -32.45 -4.24 19.03
N VAL A 32 -32.88 -4.62 17.83
CA VAL A 32 -33.06 -3.71 16.67
C VAL A 32 -34.50 -3.74 16.14
N ASN A 33 -35.07 -2.55 15.86
CA ASN A 33 -36.31 -2.37 15.11
C ASN A 33 -36.01 -1.95 13.65
N LYS A 34 -36.68 -2.58 12.67
CA LYS A 34 -36.83 -2.18 11.24
C LYS A 34 -37.95 -1.11 11.09
N PRO A 35 -38.22 -0.45 9.93
CA PRO A 35 -37.90 -0.74 8.50
C PRO A 35 -37.30 0.49 7.75
N ASP A 36 -36.95 0.54 6.45
CA ASP A 36 -37.77 0.27 5.26
C ASP A 36 -36.95 0.18 3.96
N SER A 37 -37.52 -0.50 2.96
CA SER A 37 -36.89 -0.95 1.72
C SER A 37 -37.21 -0.05 0.53
N SER A 38 -36.19 0.51 -0.10
CA SER A 38 -36.26 0.94 -1.51
C SER A 38 -34.94 0.64 -2.22
N ALA A 39 -34.95 -0.40 -3.05
CA ALA A 39 -33.83 -0.84 -3.85
C ALA A 39 -33.51 0.17 -4.96
N LEU A 40 -32.35 0.83 -4.88
CA LEU A 40 -31.76 1.58 -5.99
C LEU A 40 -31.16 0.59 -7.00
N SER A 41 -31.78 0.49 -8.18
CA SER A 41 -31.31 -0.36 -9.27
C SER A 41 -30.06 0.24 -9.96
N LEU A 42 -29.10 -0.62 -10.32
CA LEU A 42 -27.86 -0.31 -11.07
C LEU A 42 -28.08 0.52 -12.34
N LYS A 43 -29.28 0.52 -12.94
CA LYS A 43 -29.61 1.34 -14.11
C LYS A 43 -29.75 2.84 -13.80
N ASN A 44 -30.03 3.21 -12.55
CA ASN A 44 -30.18 4.62 -12.16
C ASN A 44 -28.82 5.29 -11.91
N LEU A 45 -27.81 4.56 -11.46
CA LEU A 45 -26.44 5.08 -11.27
C LEU A 45 -25.80 5.48 -12.60
N ASN A 46 -25.95 4.67 -13.66
CA ASN A 46 -25.41 5.01 -14.99
C ASN A 46 -26.09 6.24 -15.62
N ARG A 47 -27.38 6.47 -15.36
CA ARG A 47 -28.10 7.67 -15.85
C ARG A 47 -27.68 8.95 -15.14
N VAL A 48 -27.33 8.87 -13.85
CA VAL A 48 -26.78 10.00 -13.10
C VAL A 48 -25.36 10.30 -13.58
N PHE A 49 -24.55 9.28 -13.83
CA PHE A 49 -23.18 9.41 -14.32
C PHE A 49 -23.11 10.08 -15.70
N GLU A 50 -23.97 9.67 -16.63
CA GLU A 50 -24.07 10.27 -17.98
C GLU A 50 -24.58 11.71 -17.97
N ARG A 51 -25.45 12.10 -17.02
CA ARG A 51 -25.91 13.49 -16.88
C ARG A 51 -24.83 14.42 -16.31
N VAL A 52 -23.97 13.90 -15.43
CA VAL A 52 -22.84 14.66 -14.87
C VAL A 52 -21.77 14.91 -15.93
N LEU A 53 -21.55 13.96 -16.85
CA LEU A 53 -20.57 14.13 -17.93
C LEU A 53 -21.07 14.99 -19.11
N LYS A 54 -22.39 15.07 -19.34
CA LYS A 54 -22.99 15.80 -20.48
C LYS A 54 -23.50 17.22 -20.15
N SER A 55 -23.57 17.61 -18.88
CA SER A 55 -23.92 18.99 -18.53
C SER A 55 -22.67 19.86 -18.55
N GLY A 56 -22.46 20.54 -19.67
CA GLY A 56 -21.50 21.63 -19.80
C GLY A 56 -21.66 22.66 -18.67
N HIS A 57 -20.53 23.25 -18.28
CA HIS A 57 -20.38 24.17 -17.16
C HIS A 57 -21.54 25.19 -17.04
N PRO A 58 -22.29 25.18 -15.93
CA PRO A 58 -23.00 26.37 -15.51
C PRO A 58 -21.99 27.32 -14.84
N ARG A 59 -21.81 28.50 -15.44
CA ARG A 59 -21.13 29.62 -14.80
C ARG A 59 -21.99 30.13 -13.64
N THR A 60 -21.67 29.77 -12.39
CA THR A 60 -22.11 30.49 -11.18
C THR A 60 -21.13 30.28 -10.01
N GLY A 61 -20.43 31.33 -9.61
CA GLY A 61 -20.00 31.63 -8.23
C GLY A 61 -19.18 30.61 -7.43
N GLY A 62 -17.85 30.65 -7.58
CA GLY A 62 -16.90 30.66 -6.44
C GLY A 62 -16.88 29.49 -5.45
N LEU A 63 -16.79 28.25 -5.91
CA LEU A 63 -16.10 27.19 -5.18
C LEU A 63 -14.93 26.76 -6.05
N ASP A 64 -13.72 27.12 -5.62
CA ASP A 64 -12.50 26.74 -6.31
C ASP A 64 -12.28 25.24 -6.15
N ILE A 65 -12.53 24.49 -7.22
CA ILE A 65 -12.33 23.03 -7.29
C ILE A 65 -10.81 22.71 -7.30
N SER A 66 -9.92 23.70 -7.29
CA SER A 66 -8.47 23.52 -7.43
C SER A 66 -7.69 23.23 -6.12
N ASN A 67 -8.33 23.31 -4.95
CA ASN A 67 -7.70 22.91 -3.68
C ASN A 67 -8.60 21.96 -2.85
N PRO A 68 -8.31 20.65 -2.80
CA PRO A 68 -9.13 19.69 -2.07
C PRO A 68 -9.10 19.89 -0.55
N TYR A 69 -8.16 20.68 -0.03
CA TYR A 69 -8.00 20.97 1.39
C TYR A 69 -8.69 22.27 1.81
N ALA A 70 -9.33 23.00 0.89
CA ALA A 70 -10.00 24.27 1.16
C ALA A 70 -11.16 24.15 2.18
N THR A 71 -11.71 22.95 2.34
CA THR A 71 -12.74 22.66 3.34
C THR A 71 -12.38 21.40 4.12
N ASN A 72 -12.53 21.45 5.46
CA ASN A 72 -12.35 20.27 6.27
C ASN A 72 -13.39 19.16 5.93
N PRO A 73 -12.97 17.89 5.94
CA PRO A 73 -13.86 16.75 5.80
C PRO A 73 -14.99 16.80 6.82
N ARG A 74 -16.20 16.44 6.40
CA ARG A 74 -17.33 16.27 7.32
C ARG A 74 -17.23 14.91 8.00
N CYS A 75 -16.99 14.92 9.30
CA CYS A 75 -16.81 13.70 10.09
C CYS A 75 -18.13 13.21 10.70
N ASP A 76 -18.40 11.92 10.53
CA ASP A 76 -19.48 11.23 11.25
C ASP A 76 -18.92 10.55 12.51
N PHE A 77 -19.10 11.20 13.66
CA PHE A 77 -18.62 10.71 14.96
C PHE A 77 -19.34 9.45 15.45
N ARG A 78 -20.44 9.04 14.79
CA ARG A 78 -21.15 7.79 15.10
C ARG A 78 -20.69 6.63 14.21
N SER A 79 -19.83 6.89 13.23
CA SER A 79 -19.31 5.84 12.36
C SER A 79 -18.58 4.77 13.16
N LYS A 80 -18.90 3.51 12.88
CA LYS A 80 -18.24 2.35 13.49
C LYS A 80 -16.98 1.90 12.75
N TYR A 81 -16.73 2.48 11.58
CA TYR A 81 -15.76 2.06 10.59
C TYR A 81 -14.87 3.23 10.17
N ARG A 82 -13.61 2.92 9.84
CA ARG A 82 -12.67 3.90 9.31
C ARG A 82 -13.12 4.35 7.92
N THR A 83 -12.90 5.61 7.59
CA THR A 83 -12.98 6.08 6.19
C THR A 83 -11.97 5.34 5.32
N ILE A 84 -12.16 5.38 4.00
CA ILE A 84 -11.26 4.73 3.04
C ILE A 84 -9.99 5.55 2.81
N ASP A 85 -10.10 6.88 2.89
CA ASP A 85 -9.00 7.83 2.68
C ASP A 85 -8.32 8.25 3.99
N GLY A 86 -8.66 7.62 5.12
CA GLY A 86 -8.08 7.93 6.43
C GLY A 86 -8.57 9.24 7.06
N THR A 87 -9.42 10.02 6.38
CA THR A 87 -9.97 11.27 6.94
C THR A 87 -10.79 11.00 8.21
N CYS A 88 -10.86 11.99 9.10
CA CYS A 88 -11.61 11.91 10.35
C CYS A 88 -11.12 10.84 11.34
N ASN A 89 -9.87 10.36 11.19
CA ASN A 89 -9.24 9.53 12.21
C ASN A 89 -8.94 10.35 13.48
N ASN A 90 -8.37 11.54 13.28
CA ASN A 90 -8.20 12.56 14.29
C ASN A 90 -9.38 13.53 14.20
N ILE A 91 -10.03 13.81 15.34
CA ILE A 91 -11.26 14.62 15.37
C ILE A 91 -10.93 16.12 15.28
N PRO A 92 -9.97 16.65 16.06
CA PRO A 92 -9.51 18.04 15.92
C PRO A 92 -8.95 18.37 14.54
N ASP A 93 -8.18 17.46 13.94
CA ASP A 93 -7.57 17.61 12.61
C ASP A 93 -7.93 16.45 11.68
N PRO A 94 -9.06 16.55 10.95
CA PRO A 94 -9.55 15.45 10.11
C PRO A 94 -8.63 15.04 8.96
N TRP A 95 -7.61 15.82 8.60
CA TRP A 95 -6.65 15.48 7.55
C TRP A 95 -5.45 14.69 8.05
N LEU A 96 -5.24 14.65 9.37
CA LEU A 96 -4.04 14.09 9.95
C LEU A 96 -3.92 12.58 9.68
N GLY A 97 -2.89 12.18 8.92
CA GLY A 97 -2.68 10.80 8.44
C GLY A 97 -3.58 10.36 7.28
N ALA A 98 -4.41 11.25 6.73
CA ALA A 98 -5.24 10.94 5.56
C ALA A 98 -4.39 10.76 4.30
N ALA A 99 -4.94 10.04 3.33
CA ALA A 99 -4.35 9.92 2.00
C ALA A 99 -4.30 11.28 1.29
N LYS A 100 -3.34 11.41 0.38
CA LYS A 100 -3.06 12.63 -0.36
C LYS A 100 -2.74 13.78 0.59
N THR A 101 -1.86 13.57 1.56
CA THR A 101 -1.34 14.61 2.47
C THR A 101 0.19 14.63 2.41
N PRO A 102 0.88 15.69 2.89
CA PRO A 102 2.33 15.72 2.86
C PRO A 102 2.97 14.63 3.72
N LEU A 103 4.07 14.06 3.22
CA LEU A 103 5.03 13.37 4.09
C LEU A 103 5.69 14.36 5.04
N GLN A 104 5.73 14.03 6.33
CA GLN A 104 6.27 14.91 7.37
C GLN A 104 7.79 14.91 7.40
N ARG A 105 8.39 15.99 7.92
CA ARG A 105 9.84 16.11 8.06
C ARG A 105 10.24 16.18 9.52
N LEU A 106 11.28 15.42 9.89
CA LEU A 106 11.92 15.55 11.20
C LEU A 106 12.82 16.79 11.30
N THR A 107 13.31 17.29 10.17
CA THR A 107 14.28 18.41 10.11
C THR A 107 13.93 19.33 8.94
N HIS A 108 14.57 20.51 8.90
CA HIS A 108 14.42 21.43 7.77
C HIS A 108 14.84 20.79 6.45
N ASN A 109 14.27 21.30 5.36
CA ASN A 109 14.65 20.86 4.02
C ASN A 109 16.09 21.28 3.69
N THR A 110 16.70 20.55 2.76
CA THR A 110 18.07 20.81 2.28
C THR A 110 18.11 20.92 0.76
N TYR A 111 17.08 21.53 0.16
CA TYR A 111 17.11 21.86 -1.27
C TYR A 111 18.20 22.91 -1.54
N GLU A 112 18.75 22.91 -2.75
CA GLU A 112 19.83 23.82 -3.15
C GLU A 112 19.41 25.30 -3.07
N ASP A 113 18.16 25.57 -3.41
CA ASP A 113 17.51 26.88 -3.33
C ASP A 113 16.69 27.07 -2.03
N GLY A 114 16.74 26.10 -1.11
CA GLY A 114 15.92 26.07 0.11
C GLY A 114 14.42 25.81 -0.10
N VAL A 115 13.98 25.58 -1.34
CA VAL A 115 12.55 25.52 -1.70
C VAL A 115 12.19 24.24 -2.46
N ASN A 116 12.85 23.96 -3.57
CA ASN A 116 12.43 22.91 -4.50
C ASN A 116 13.59 22.25 -5.26
N THR A 117 14.69 22.94 -5.54
CA THR A 117 15.74 22.41 -6.42
C THR A 117 16.52 21.29 -5.73
N PRO A 118 16.54 20.04 -6.26
CA PRO A 118 17.33 18.95 -5.68
C PRO A 118 18.80 19.34 -5.55
N ARG A 119 19.40 19.04 -4.42
CA ARG A 119 20.79 19.41 -4.14
C ARG A 119 21.77 18.67 -5.03
N THR A 120 22.63 19.42 -5.74
CA THR A 120 23.68 18.85 -6.60
C THR A 120 25.11 19.15 -6.12
N THR A 121 25.27 19.99 -5.11
CA THR A 121 26.57 20.48 -4.60
C THR A 121 26.82 20.14 -3.12
N TYR A 122 28.10 20.18 -2.70
CA TYR A 122 28.49 20.02 -1.29
C TYR A 122 28.20 21.27 -0.46
N PHE A 123 27.93 21.10 0.85
CA PHE A 123 27.66 22.21 1.76
C PHE A 123 28.90 23.03 2.13
N TYR A 124 30.01 22.36 2.42
CA TYR A 124 31.18 22.96 3.06
C TYR A 124 32.43 22.96 2.17
N SER A 125 32.28 22.58 0.91
CA SER A 125 33.37 22.53 -0.05
C SER A 125 32.88 22.82 -1.46
N PRO A 126 33.70 23.44 -2.33
CA PRO A 126 33.36 23.58 -3.72
C PRO A 126 33.27 22.19 -4.40
N GLY A 127 32.28 22.01 -5.27
CA GLY A 127 32.16 20.83 -6.12
C GLY A 127 30.79 20.15 -6.09
N ASN A 128 30.60 19.23 -7.04
CA ASN A 128 29.36 18.49 -7.23
C ASN A 128 29.35 17.20 -6.42
N LEU A 129 28.15 16.82 -5.95
CA LEU A 129 27.91 15.50 -5.36
C LEU A 129 28.14 14.39 -6.40
N PRO A 130 28.61 13.20 -5.98
CA PRO A 130 28.67 12.06 -6.88
C PRO A 130 27.27 11.66 -7.35
N THR A 131 27.15 11.18 -8.58
CA THR A 131 25.86 10.65 -9.07
C THR A 131 25.44 9.44 -8.24
N ALA A 132 24.12 9.23 -8.10
CA ALA A 132 23.57 8.08 -7.37
C ALA A 132 24.14 6.74 -7.89
N ARG A 133 24.35 6.64 -9.21
CA ARG A 133 24.96 5.45 -9.82
C ARG A 133 26.43 5.28 -9.45
N LYS A 134 27.22 6.36 -9.41
CA LYS A 134 28.61 6.28 -8.93
C LYS A 134 28.68 5.77 -7.50
N VAL A 135 27.78 6.24 -6.62
CA VAL A 135 27.68 5.74 -5.24
C VAL A 135 27.28 4.27 -5.22
N SER A 136 26.27 3.87 -6.00
CA SER A 136 25.85 2.47 -6.13
C SER A 136 27.02 1.56 -6.52
N LEU A 137 27.77 1.89 -7.57
CA LEU A 137 28.93 1.09 -8.02
C LEU A 137 30.08 1.05 -7.00
N SER A 138 30.24 2.11 -6.19
CA SER A 138 31.36 2.22 -5.24
C SER A 138 31.06 1.61 -3.87
N VAL A 139 29.79 1.60 -3.45
CA VAL A 139 29.38 1.25 -2.08
C VAL A 139 28.58 -0.04 -2.02
N ILE A 140 27.69 -0.27 -2.99
CA ILE A 140 26.79 -1.43 -3.01
C ILE A 140 27.50 -2.58 -3.70
N LYS A 141 27.57 -3.72 -3.01
CA LYS A 141 28.14 -4.95 -3.57
C LYS A 141 27.01 -5.87 -4.02
N SER A 142 27.18 -6.55 -5.15
CA SER A 142 26.21 -7.55 -5.64
C SER A 142 26.66 -8.99 -5.36
N THR A 143 27.07 -9.26 -4.13
CA THR A 143 27.34 -10.63 -3.68
C THR A 143 26.21 -11.08 -2.78
N SER A 144 25.66 -12.27 -3.04
CA SER A 144 24.65 -12.90 -2.18
C SER A 144 25.26 -13.20 -0.81
N ASN A 145 24.51 -12.89 0.24
CA ASN A 145 24.80 -13.22 1.62
C ASN A 145 23.51 -13.67 2.30
N ILE A 146 23.19 -14.96 2.18
CA ILE A 146 21.94 -15.54 2.63
C ILE A 146 21.81 -15.47 4.17
N SER A 147 20.63 -15.03 4.65
CA SER A 147 20.31 -15.00 6.06
C SER A 147 20.07 -16.41 6.61
N ASN A 148 20.59 -16.70 7.81
CA ASN A 148 20.30 -17.95 8.51
C ASN A 148 19.10 -17.86 9.47
N ALA A 149 18.47 -16.68 9.57
CA ALA A 149 17.47 -16.40 10.61
C ALA A 149 16.05 -16.19 10.07
N PHE A 150 15.90 -15.72 8.83
CA PHE A 150 14.63 -15.24 8.33
C PHE A 150 14.32 -15.75 6.93
N SER A 151 13.07 -16.15 6.71
CA SER A 151 12.56 -16.52 5.39
C SER A 151 12.33 -15.29 4.51
N HIS A 152 12.25 -15.51 3.20
CA HIS A 152 11.94 -14.49 2.20
C HIS A 152 10.55 -13.86 2.38
N LEU A 153 9.65 -14.50 3.14
CA LEU A 153 8.37 -13.94 3.55
C LEU A 153 8.55 -12.66 4.37
N LEU A 154 9.61 -12.53 5.18
CA LEU A 154 9.85 -11.30 5.95
C LEU A 154 10.09 -10.11 5.02
N MET A 155 10.87 -10.31 3.94
CA MET A 155 11.09 -9.31 2.90
C MET A 155 9.77 -8.95 2.19
N ASN A 156 9.05 -9.95 1.68
CA ASN A 156 7.80 -9.73 0.93
C ASN A 156 6.73 -9.07 1.80
N PHE A 157 6.61 -9.47 3.07
CA PHE A 157 5.68 -8.86 4.01
C PHE A 157 6.09 -7.42 4.37
N GLY A 158 7.39 -7.13 4.47
CA GLY A 158 7.89 -5.76 4.65
C GLY A 158 7.49 -4.84 3.49
N GLN A 159 7.64 -5.31 2.24
CA GLN A 159 7.16 -4.58 1.05
C GLN A 159 5.64 -4.40 1.08
N PHE A 160 4.89 -5.45 1.44
CA PHE A 160 3.42 -5.40 1.57
C PHE A 160 2.93 -4.41 2.65
N VAL A 161 3.72 -4.20 3.72
CA VAL A 161 3.45 -3.20 4.77
C VAL A 161 3.84 -1.80 4.32
N ASP A 162 4.97 -1.61 3.61
CA ASP A 162 5.32 -0.31 2.99
C ASP A 162 4.18 0.20 2.11
N HIS A 163 3.58 -0.72 1.35
CA HIS A 163 2.48 -0.43 0.44
C HIS A 163 1.13 -0.15 1.14
N ASP A 164 1.03 -0.32 2.47
CA ASP A 164 -0.14 0.08 3.26
C ASP A 164 -0.05 1.54 3.71
N ILE A 165 1.17 2.03 3.99
CA ILE A 165 1.37 3.29 4.71
C ILE A 165 1.98 4.41 3.87
N THR A 166 2.69 4.09 2.77
CA THR A 166 3.30 5.13 1.95
C THR A 166 3.43 4.85 0.46
N LEU A 167 3.15 5.87 -0.34
CA LEU A 167 3.43 5.96 -1.77
C LEU A 167 3.69 7.43 -2.13
N SER A 168 4.88 7.74 -2.63
CA SER A 168 5.14 9.01 -3.29
C SER A 168 5.07 8.83 -4.81
N PRO A 169 3.94 9.22 -5.46
CA PRO A 169 3.81 9.05 -6.90
C PRO A 169 4.79 9.96 -7.63
N GLU A 170 5.19 9.59 -8.83
CA GLU A 170 5.99 10.47 -9.70
C GLU A 170 5.12 11.67 -10.18
N SER A 171 5.77 12.80 -10.47
CA SER A 171 5.09 14.00 -10.98
C SER A 171 4.33 13.69 -12.28
N GLY A 172 3.20 14.35 -12.54
CA GLY A 172 2.31 14.03 -13.66
C GLY A 172 1.26 12.92 -13.38
N GLY A 173 1.33 12.27 -12.22
CA GLY A 173 0.38 11.24 -11.78
C GLY A 173 0.44 9.96 -12.63
N GLU A 174 -0.34 8.93 -12.27
CA GLU A 174 -0.37 7.61 -12.94
C GLU A 174 -0.65 7.69 -14.47
N GLY A 175 -1.11 8.86 -14.94
CA GLY A 175 -1.56 9.12 -16.29
C GLY A 175 -0.59 9.84 -17.24
N GLY A 176 0.64 10.19 -16.86
CA GLY A 176 1.57 10.95 -17.74
C GLY A 176 3.01 10.39 -17.82
N GLN A 177 3.35 9.47 -16.93
CA GLN A 177 4.74 9.21 -16.52
C GLN A 177 5.61 8.50 -17.56
N GLU A 178 5.13 7.47 -18.24
CA GLU A 178 6.00 6.61 -19.07
C GLU A 178 6.63 7.33 -20.27
N ALA A 179 5.85 8.21 -20.93
CA ALA A 179 6.31 8.96 -22.10
C ALA A 179 7.22 10.13 -21.71
N GLU A 180 6.89 10.86 -20.65
CA GLU A 180 7.72 11.95 -20.12
C GLU A 180 9.03 11.43 -19.50
N LYS A 181 8.96 10.34 -18.74
CA LYS A 181 10.13 9.67 -18.16
C LYS A 181 11.10 9.22 -19.25
N LYS A 182 10.62 8.62 -20.35
CA LYS A 182 11.48 8.26 -21.50
C LYS A 182 12.20 9.47 -22.12
N GLN A 183 11.68 10.68 -21.96
CA GLN A 183 12.30 11.91 -22.46
C GLN A 183 13.28 12.57 -21.47
N CYS A 184 13.29 12.19 -20.19
CA CYS A 184 14.21 12.76 -19.19
C CYS A 184 15.69 12.53 -19.51
N CYS A 185 16.01 11.59 -20.38
CA CYS A 185 17.38 11.29 -20.81
C CYS A 185 17.87 12.12 -22.01
N LYS A 186 17.09 13.10 -22.50
CA LYS A 186 17.51 14.08 -23.50
C LYS A 186 18.48 15.11 -22.87
N THR A 187 19.38 15.66 -23.67
CA THR A 187 20.79 15.86 -23.27
C THR A 187 21.22 17.24 -22.75
N SER A 188 20.37 18.26 -22.65
CA SER A 188 20.79 19.52 -22.00
C SER A 188 19.80 20.05 -20.94
N PRO A 189 20.28 20.66 -19.84
CA PRO A 189 19.43 21.33 -18.85
C PRO A 189 18.50 22.39 -19.45
N GLU A 190 18.93 23.04 -20.53
CA GLU A 190 18.15 24.02 -21.29
C GLU A 190 16.98 23.39 -22.04
N ASP A 191 17.11 22.12 -22.45
CA ASP A 191 16.02 21.38 -23.10
C ASP A 191 14.91 21.02 -22.09
N TYR A 192 15.25 20.79 -20.81
CA TYR A 192 14.23 20.50 -19.80
C TYR A 192 13.28 21.68 -19.54
N ALA A 193 13.82 22.91 -19.55
CA ALA A 193 13.02 24.11 -19.39
C ALA A 193 12.14 24.39 -20.62
N LYS A 194 12.65 24.13 -21.83
CA LYS A 194 11.96 24.36 -23.10
C LYS A 194 10.87 23.32 -23.39
N GLU A 195 11.09 22.06 -23.04
CA GLU A 195 10.14 20.95 -23.28
C GLU A 195 9.12 20.75 -22.14
N ASN A 196 9.05 21.65 -21.16
CA ASN A 196 8.22 21.54 -19.96
C ASN A 196 8.49 20.27 -19.11
N LEU A 197 9.72 19.73 -19.19
CA LEU A 197 10.19 18.55 -18.45
C LEU A 197 10.74 18.94 -17.05
N LYS A 198 10.04 19.81 -16.34
CA LYS A 198 10.54 20.49 -15.12
C LYS A 198 10.80 19.55 -13.93
N ASP A 199 10.17 18.38 -13.94
CA ASP A 199 10.36 17.36 -12.91
C ASP A 199 11.30 16.22 -13.36
N CYS A 200 11.92 16.30 -14.54
CA CYS A 200 12.98 15.36 -14.92
C CYS A 200 14.24 15.61 -14.07
N PHE A 201 14.82 14.54 -13.54
CA PHE A 201 16.07 14.59 -12.79
C PHE A 201 16.90 13.32 -13.06
N PRO A 202 17.40 13.14 -14.30
CA PRO A 202 18.02 11.90 -14.74
C PRO A 202 19.28 11.56 -13.94
N ILE A 203 19.50 10.26 -13.74
CA ILE A 203 20.72 9.76 -13.11
C ILE A 203 21.74 9.51 -14.21
N PHE A 204 22.74 10.38 -14.33
CA PHE A 204 23.80 10.20 -15.32
C PHE A 204 24.71 9.02 -14.99
N THR A 205 25.00 8.22 -16.02
CA THR A 205 25.78 6.97 -15.95
C THR A 205 26.96 6.99 -16.93
N PRO A 206 27.86 7.99 -16.86
CA PRO A 206 29.02 8.03 -17.74
C PRO A 206 29.94 6.85 -17.43
N HIS A 207 30.36 6.13 -18.47
CA HIS A 207 31.28 4.98 -18.37
C HIS A 207 30.78 3.87 -17.43
N ASP A 208 29.47 3.66 -17.37
CA ASP A 208 28.89 2.58 -16.58
C ASP A 208 29.29 1.21 -17.15
N PRO A 209 29.79 0.28 -16.33
CA PRO A 209 30.20 -1.04 -16.80
C PRO A 209 29.03 -1.93 -17.23
N ILE A 210 27.80 -1.58 -16.83
CA ILE A 210 26.61 -2.42 -17.04
C ILE A 210 25.59 -1.71 -17.93
N PHE A 211 25.25 -0.45 -17.63
CA PHE A 211 24.31 0.30 -18.44
C PHE A 211 24.97 0.83 -19.71
N LYS A 212 24.50 0.37 -20.88
CA LYS A 212 24.93 0.88 -22.20
C LYS A 212 24.42 2.29 -22.53
N ARG A 213 23.53 2.84 -21.70
CA ARG A 213 22.93 4.18 -21.85
C ARG A 213 23.69 5.20 -21.00
N THR A 214 23.62 6.47 -21.42
CA THR A 214 24.31 7.59 -20.74
C THR A 214 23.57 8.10 -19.50
N CYS A 215 22.31 7.68 -19.31
CA CYS A 215 21.53 8.00 -18.12
C CYS A 215 20.44 6.95 -17.84
N VAL A 216 20.02 6.87 -16.59
CA VAL A 216 18.79 6.22 -16.16
C VAL A 216 17.71 7.29 -16.02
N PRO A 217 16.56 7.15 -16.73
CA PRO A 217 15.43 8.04 -16.58
C PRO A 217 14.92 8.10 -15.15
N PHE A 218 14.76 9.30 -14.62
CA PHE A 218 14.24 9.50 -13.27
C PHE A 218 13.39 10.78 -13.24
N LEU A 219 12.17 10.63 -12.73
CA LEU A 219 11.20 11.71 -12.58
C LEU A 219 11.02 12.00 -11.09
N ARG A 220 10.96 13.27 -10.73
CA ARG A 220 10.80 13.69 -9.33
C ARG A 220 9.41 13.31 -8.82
N SER A 221 9.32 12.96 -7.53
CA SER A 221 8.04 12.69 -6.86
C SER A 221 7.13 13.93 -6.87
N ALA A 222 5.83 13.72 -7.06
CA ALA A 222 4.82 14.76 -7.06
C ALA A 222 4.86 15.58 -5.76
N ALA A 223 4.73 16.90 -5.90
CA ALA A 223 4.51 17.78 -4.76
C ALA A 223 3.05 17.70 -4.31
N VAL A 224 2.80 17.89 -3.01
CA VAL A 224 1.42 18.04 -2.52
C VAL A 224 0.84 19.39 -3.00
N PRO A 225 -0.31 19.41 -3.69
CA PRO A 225 -0.86 20.65 -4.26
C PRO A 225 -1.79 21.37 -3.26
N GLY A 226 -1.40 22.55 -2.77
CA GLY A 226 -2.30 23.43 -2.02
C GLY A 226 -2.64 22.99 -0.59
N PHE A 227 -1.86 22.07 -0.01
CA PHE A 227 -2.03 21.72 1.40
C PHE A 227 -1.56 22.88 2.30
N PRO A 228 -2.35 23.28 3.31
CA PRO A 228 -1.99 24.40 4.18
C PRO A 228 -0.60 24.24 4.79
N GLY A 229 0.27 25.23 4.60
CA GLY A 229 1.65 25.23 5.10
C GLY A 229 2.67 24.56 4.19
N SER A 230 2.27 24.06 3.01
CA SER A 230 3.16 23.49 2.00
C SER A 230 3.47 24.43 0.82
N GLU A 231 3.10 25.71 0.91
CA GLU A 231 3.16 26.65 -0.22
C GLU A 231 4.58 27.18 -0.48
N ALA A 232 5.38 27.32 0.59
CA ALA A 232 6.70 27.95 0.53
C ALA A 232 7.84 26.99 0.16
N VAL A 233 7.66 25.68 0.34
CA VAL A 233 8.69 24.65 0.14
C VAL A 233 8.03 23.39 -0.40
N ARG A 234 8.68 22.69 -1.35
CA ARG A 234 8.16 21.42 -1.89
C ARG A 234 8.05 20.39 -0.78
N PHE A 235 6.85 19.87 -0.54
CA PHE A 235 6.60 18.64 0.22
C PHE A 235 6.15 17.54 -0.74
N GLN A 236 6.63 16.32 -0.52
CA GLN A 236 6.20 15.17 -1.31
C GLN A 236 4.85 14.67 -0.81
N LEU A 237 3.98 14.30 -1.75
CA LEU A 237 2.69 13.69 -1.47
C LEU A 237 2.87 12.27 -0.94
N ASN A 238 2.08 11.88 0.05
CA ASN A 238 1.73 10.49 0.32
C ASN A 238 0.36 10.20 -0.29
N ASP A 239 0.28 9.32 -1.29
CA ASP A 239 -0.98 8.97 -1.96
C ASP A 239 -1.80 7.91 -1.19
N LEU A 240 -1.23 7.36 -0.11
CA LEU A 240 -1.88 6.39 0.78
C LEU A 240 -2.22 6.98 2.14
N THR A 241 -3.09 6.30 2.90
CA THR A 241 -3.28 6.62 4.31
C THR A 241 -2.00 6.31 5.09
N ALA A 242 -1.72 7.04 6.16
CA ALA A 242 -0.54 6.78 7.00
C ALA A 242 -0.75 5.63 8.00
N PHE A 243 -1.96 5.07 8.06
CA PHE A 243 -2.34 4.07 9.05
C PHE A 243 -2.06 2.66 8.55
N ILE A 244 -1.76 1.75 9.48
CA ILE A 244 -1.82 0.31 9.18
C ILE A 244 -3.30 -0.08 9.16
N ASP A 245 -3.96 0.15 8.03
CA ASP A 245 -5.40 -0.01 7.84
C ASP A 245 -5.79 -0.84 6.62
N ALA A 246 -4.83 -1.65 6.15
CA ALA A 246 -5.01 -2.58 5.05
C ALA A 246 -5.40 -1.89 3.71
N SER A 247 -5.01 -0.63 3.52
CA SER A 247 -5.28 0.15 2.31
C SER A 247 -4.64 -0.46 1.06
N GLN A 248 -3.56 -1.23 1.18
CA GLN A 248 -3.00 -2.01 0.06
C GLN A 248 -3.95 -3.10 -0.46
N ILE A 249 -4.95 -3.48 0.34
CA ILE A 249 -6.04 -4.39 -0.05
C ILE A 249 -7.27 -3.61 -0.51
N TYR A 250 -7.65 -2.55 0.21
CA TYR A 250 -8.93 -1.86 0.03
C TYR A 250 -8.90 -0.57 -0.79
N GLY A 251 -7.72 -0.02 -1.03
CA GLY A 251 -7.47 1.27 -1.66
C GLY A 251 -7.58 2.44 -0.69
N SER A 252 -6.98 3.57 -1.08
CA SER A 252 -6.96 4.82 -0.32
C SER A 252 -7.94 5.87 -0.87
N THR A 253 -8.79 5.49 -1.83
CA THR A 253 -9.86 6.36 -2.36
C THR A 253 -11.18 5.60 -2.44
N LYS A 254 -12.28 6.32 -2.24
CA LYS A 254 -13.64 5.73 -2.35
C LYS A 254 -13.88 5.08 -3.70
N LEU A 255 -13.35 5.66 -4.79
CA LEU A 255 -13.46 5.10 -6.13
C LEU A 255 -12.72 3.77 -6.24
N LYS A 256 -11.45 3.70 -5.80
CA LYS A 256 -10.67 2.46 -5.84
C LYS A 256 -11.32 1.36 -5.01
N ALA A 257 -11.74 1.68 -3.79
CA ALA A 257 -12.46 0.74 -2.93
C ALA A 257 -13.76 0.24 -3.57
N ALA A 258 -14.51 1.13 -4.23
CA ALA A 258 -15.75 0.78 -4.90
C ALA A 258 -15.54 -0.17 -6.09
N VAL A 259 -14.50 0.01 -6.90
CA VAL A 259 -14.25 -0.84 -8.07
C VAL A 259 -13.71 -2.22 -7.69
N LEU A 260 -13.04 -2.36 -6.55
CA LEU A 260 -12.52 -3.64 -6.04
C LEU A 260 -13.60 -4.53 -5.41
N ARG A 261 -14.77 -3.99 -5.06
CA ARG A 261 -15.85 -4.74 -4.40
C ARG A 261 -16.72 -5.49 -5.39
N SER A 262 -17.16 -6.70 -5.01
CA SER A 262 -18.14 -7.45 -5.79
C SER A 262 -19.58 -6.97 -5.56
N TYR A 263 -19.82 -6.29 -4.42
CA TYR A 263 -21.14 -5.94 -3.89
C TYR A 263 -22.06 -7.16 -3.67
N VAL A 264 -21.46 -8.34 -3.51
CA VAL A 264 -22.17 -9.58 -3.22
C VAL A 264 -21.52 -10.27 -2.03
N GLY A 265 -22.27 -10.39 -0.94
CA GLY A 265 -21.86 -11.10 0.27
C GLY A 265 -20.69 -10.44 1.01
N GLY A 266 -20.51 -9.13 0.83
CA GLY A 266 -19.44 -8.34 1.43
C GLY A 266 -18.06 -8.63 0.87
N LYS A 267 -17.95 -9.23 -0.33
CA LYS A 267 -16.69 -9.73 -0.89
C LYS A 267 -15.97 -8.71 -1.79
N LEU A 268 -14.68 -8.97 -2.00
CA LEU A 268 -13.89 -8.36 -3.06
C LEU A 268 -14.05 -9.15 -4.37
N LYS A 269 -13.90 -8.47 -5.51
CA LYS A 269 -13.81 -9.10 -6.83
C LYS A 269 -12.54 -9.95 -6.91
N SER A 270 -12.62 -11.06 -7.63
CA SER A 270 -11.51 -11.98 -7.84
C SER A 270 -11.68 -12.67 -9.19
N ASP A 271 -10.59 -12.98 -9.86
CA ASP A 271 -10.61 -13.82 -11.07
C ASP A 271 -10.39 -15.29 -10.71
N ARG A 272 -10.97 -16.20 -11.51
CA ARG A 272 -10.70 -17.64 -11.39
C ARG A 272 -9.90 -18.12 -12.58
N VAL A 273 -8.66 -18.55 -12.33
CA VAL A 273 -7.73 -19.02 -13.36
C VAL A 273 -7.28 -20.42 -13.00
N LYS A 274 -7.53 -21.41 -13.87
CA LYS A 274 -7.18 -22.82 -13.62
C LYS A 274 -7.68 -23.36 -12.27
N GLY A 275 -8.81 -22.86 -11.77
CA GLY A 275 -9.40 -23.24 -10.47
C GLY A 275 -8.94 -22.40 -9.27
N GLU A 276 -7.87 -21.61 -9.42
CA GLU A 276 -7.32 -20.74 -8.38
C GLU A 276 -8.02 -19.37 -8.34
N GLU A 277 -8.24 -18.84 -7.14
CA GLU A 277 -8.75 -17.47 -6.92
C GLU A 277 -7.57 -16.49 -6.94
N LEU A 278 -7.52 -15.60 -7.93
CA LEU A 278 -6.48 -14.57 -8.08
C LEU A 278 -7.08 -13.17 -7.91
N LEU A 279 -6.21 -12.17 -7.73
CA LEU A 279 -6.61 -10.78 -7.88
C LEU A 279 -7.28 -10.55 -9.24
N PRO A 280 -8.27 -9.65 -9.33
CA PRO A 280 -8.87 -9.27 -10.60
C PRO A 280 -7.86 -8.48 -11.46
N GLN A 281 -8.10 -8.40 -12.77
CA GLN A 281 -7.30 -7.55 -13.67
C GLN A 281 -7.75 -6.07 -13.66
N GLU A 282 -6.80 -5.14 -13.80
CA GLU A 282 -7.07 -3.69 -13.94
C GLU A 282 -7.47 -3.31 -15.37
N LYS A 283 -8.59 -3.86 -15.85
CA LYS A 283 -9.05 -3.66 -17.25
C LYS A 283 -9.49 -2.22 -17.54
N ASP A 284 -9.87 -1.47 -16.50
CA ASP A 284 -10.35 -0.09 -16.61
C ASP A 284 -9.19 0.91 -16.84
N ASN A 285 -7.93 0.48 -16.71
CA ASN A 285 -6.76 1.27 -17.05
C ASN A 285 -5.97 0.61 -18.21
N PRO A 286 -6.23 0.99 -19.47
CA PRO A 286 -5.57 0.41 -20.65
C PRO A 286 -4.04 0.48 -20.63
N ARG A 287 -3.44 1.35 -19.82
CA ARG A 287 -1.97 1.46 -19.67
C ARG A 287 -1.36 0.34 -18.86
N ASN A 288 -2.16 -0.21 -17.95
CA ASN A 288 -1.77 -1.37 -17.16
C ASN A 288 -1.97 -2.66 -17.97
N CYS A 289 -2.35 -2.55 -19.25
CA CYS A 289 -2.56 -3.65 -20.17
C CYS A 289 -1.47 -3.66 -21.25
N LEU A 290 -0.93 -4.84 -21.53
CA LEU A 290 -0.11 -5.05 -22.71
C LEU A 290 -1.01 -5.04 -23.95
N ALA A 291 -0.87 -3.98 -24.77
CA ALA A 291 -1.73 -3.70 -25.92
C ALA A 291 -1.85 -4.87 -26.93
N ALA A 292 -0.86 -5.77 -26.97
CA ALA A 292 -0.83 -6.91 -27.89
C ALA A 292 -1.60 -8.15 -27.40
N GLN A 293 -1.90 -8.28 -26.10
CA GLN A 293 -2.34 -9.54 -25.49
C GLN A 293 -3.62 -9.44 -24.65
N ALA A 294 -4.18 -8.24 -24.46
CA ALA A 294 -5.30 -7.97 -23.53
C ALA A 294 -5.02 -8.47 -22.10
N GLU A 295 -3.75 -8.64 -21.74
CA GLU A 295 -3.27 -9.01 -20.42
C GLU A 295 -2.99 -7.73 -19.62
N CYS A 296 -3.77 -7.51 -18.57
CA CYS A 296 -3.60 -6.37 -17.68
C CYS A 296 -3.02 -6.79 -16.34
N GLN A 297 -2.19 -5.93 -15.74
CA GLN A 297 -1.72 -6.09 -14.37
C GLN A 297 -2.88 -6.31 -13.39
N PHE A 298 -2.57 -6.93 -12.25
CA PHE A 298 -3.54 -7.18 -11.21
C PHE A 298 -3.99 -5.88 -10.53
N ALA A 299 -5.28 -5.80 -10.25
CA ALA A 299 -5.94 -4.76 -9.49
C ALA A 299 -6.01 -5.12 -8.01
N ALA A 300 -5.46 -4.26 -7.16
CA ALA A 300 -5.59 -4.31 -5.69
C ALA A 300 -5.79 -2.89 -5.13
N GLY A 301 -5.76 -2.75 -3.81
CA GLY A 301 -5.85 -1.44 -3.17
C GLY A 301 -4.67 -0.52 -3.49
N ASP A 302 -3.46 -1.08 -3.53
CA ASP A 302 -2.24 -0.41 -3.95
C ASP A 302 -1.89 -0.77 -5.41
N VAL A 303 -1.40 0.21 -6.17
CA VAL A 303 -1.13 0.07 -7.61
C VAL A 303 0.12 -0.76 -7.93
N ARG A 304 0.98 -1.02 -6.94
CA ARG A 304 2.21 -1.79 -7.09
C ARG A 304 2.00 -3.27 -6.77
N SER A 305 0.76 -3.76 -6.68
CA SER A 305 0.48 -5.17 -6.38
C SER A 305 1.01 -6.17 -7.42
N SER A 306 1.36 -5.68 -8.62
CA SER A 306 1.99 -6.44 -9.70
C SER A 306 3.47 -6.08 -9.91
N GLU A 307 4.13 -5.48 -8.92
CA GLU A 307 5.56 -5.17 -9.01
C GLU A 307 6.37 -6.45 -9.17
N GLN A 308 6.11 -7.47 -8.34
CA GLN A 308 6.69 -8.80 -8.51
C GLN A 308 5.76 -9.93 -8.02
N ALA A 309 5.87 -11.13 -8.58
CA ALA A 309 4.90 -12.23 -8.37
C ALA A 309 4.80 -12.76 -6.92
N GLY A 310 5.86 -12.66 -6.12
CA GLY A 310 5.85 -12.94 -4.68
C GLY A 310 4.98 -11.95 -3.89
N LEU A 311 5.08 -10.65 -4.19
CA LEU A 311 4.20 -9.62 -3.62
C LEU A 311 2.75 -9.84 -4.07
N THR A 312 2.52 -10.12 -5.35
CA THR A 312 1.19 -10.47 -5.89
C THR A 312 0.60 -11.68 -5.15
N SER A 313 1.42 -12.67 -4.81
CA SER A 313 1.00 -13.85 -4.04
C SER A 313 0.52 -13.47 -2.64
N VAL A 314 1.22 -12.56 -1.95
CA VAL A 314 0.80 -12.02 -0.64
C VAL A 314 -0.50 -11.22 -0.76
N HIS A 315 -0.64 -10.32 -1.74
CA HIS A 315 -1.90 -9.60 -1.97
C HIS A 315 -3.07 -10.57 -2.22
N THR A 316 -2.85 -11.61 -3.03
CA THR A 316 -3.87 -12.62 -3.34
C THR A 316 -4.27 -13.40 -2.09
N LEU A 317 -3.32 -13.77 -1.24
CA LEU A 317 -3.59 -14.43 0.04
C LEU A 317 -4.54 -13.61 0.92
N PHE A 318 -4.28 -12.32 1.07
CA PHE A 318 -5.12 -11.45 1.91
C PHE A 318 -6.49 -11.15 1.27
N LEU A 319 -6.59 -11.12 -0.07
CA LEU A 319 -7.88 -11.11 -0.76
C LEU A 319 -8.70 -12.37 -0.45
N ARG A 320 -8.08 -13.55 -0.57
CA ARG A 320 -8.72 -14.84 -0.24
C ARG A 320 -9.20 -14.85 1.21
N GLU A 321 -8.40 -14.32 2.12
CA GLU A 321 -8.75 -14.25 3.54
C GLU A 321 -9.94 -13.32 3.80
N HIS A 322 -10.00 -12.15 3.16
CA HIS A 322 -11.18 -11.30 3.20
C HIS A 322 -12.43 -12.07 2.74
N ASN A 323 -12.38 -12.68 1.55
CA ASN A 323 -13.53 -13.40 0.99
C ASN A 323 -13.95 -14.60 1.86
N ARG A 324 -13.00 -15.26 2.53
CA ARG A 324 -13.24 -16.34 3.49
C ARG A 324 -13.93 -15.84 4.75
N ILE A 325 -13.49 -14.72 5.33
CA ILE A 325 -14.11 -14.12 6.52
C ILE A 325 -15.51 -13.60 6.21
N ALA A 326 -15.69 -12.86 5.10
CA ALA A 326 -17.00 -12.36 4.68
C ALA A 326 -18.02 -13.50 4.51
N GLY A 327 -17.60 -14.61 3.89
CA GLY A 327 -18.43 -15.81 3.75
C GLY A 327 -18.80 -16.48 5.08
N LYS A 328 -17.92 -16.45 6.09
CA LYS A 328 -18.23 -16.94 7.44
C LYS A 328 -19.19 -15.98 8.17
N LEU A 329 -18.98 -14.67 8.08
CA LEU A 329 -19.85 -13.68 8.70
C LEU A 329 -21.27 -13.72 8.12
N ALA A 330 -21.42 -13.93 6.80
CA ALA A 330 -22.72 -14.06 6.16
C ALA A 330 -23.51 -15.28 6.68
N LYS A 331 -22.82 -16.40 6.97
CA LYS A 331 -23.44 -17.59 7.57
C LYS A 331 -23.85 -17.35 9.03
N LEU A 332 -23.01 -16.67 9.80
CA LEU A 332 -23.27 -16.35 11.20
C LEU A 332 -24.36 -15.28 11.38
N ASN A 333 -24.48 -14.36 10.41
CA ASN A 333 -25.40 -13.24 10.44
C ASN A 333 -26.23 -13.18 9.16
N PRO A 334 -27.24 -14.06 8.97
CA PRO A 334 -28.01 -14.13 7.73
C PRO A 334 -28.79 -12.85 7.38
N GLY A 335 -29.00 -11.96 8.35
CA GLY A 335 -29.70 -10.68 8.17
C GLY A 335 -28.82 -9.50 7.78
N TRP A 336 -27.49 -9.66 7.77
CA TRP A 336 -26.58 -8.55 7.45
C TRP A 336 -26.55 -8.26 5.94
N VAL A 337 -26.53 -6.98 5.60
CA VAL A 337 -26.41 -6.52 4.21
C VAL A 337 -24.95 -6.54 3.74
N ASP A 338 -24.73 -6.41 2.43
CA ASP A 338 -23.39 -6.42 1.81
C ASP A 338 -22.42 -5.44 2.48
N GLU A 339 -22.88 -4.21 2.74
CA GLU A 339 -22.05 -3.16 3.36
C GLU A 339 -21.62 -3.54 4.78
N GLU A 340 -22.51 -4.11 5.58
CA GLU A 340 -22.20 -4.54 6.95
C GLU A 340 -21.18 -5.68 6.94
N LEU A 341 -21.32 -6.63 6.00
CA LEU A 341 -20.36 -7.71 5.81
C LEU A 341 -18.99 -7.20 5.36
N TYR A 342 -18.95 -6.32 4.36
CA TYR A 342 -17.72 -5.75 3.83
C TYR A 342 -16.97 -4.95 4.89
N GLN A 343 -17.64 -3.99 5.55
CA GLN A 343 -17.00 -3.12 6.53
C GLN A 343 -16.57 -3.88 7.79
N THR A 344 -17.37 -4.85 8.23
CA THR A 344 -16.99 -5.69 9.39
C THR A 344 -15.82 -6.60 9.03
N THR A 345 -15.80 -7.17 7.83
CA THR A 345 -14.65 -7.96 7.36
C THR A 345 -13.40 -7.10 7.23
N ARG A 346 -13.49 -5.92 6.62
CA ARG A 346 -12.39 -4.94 6.54
C ARG A 346 -11.87 -4.61 7.93
N LYS A 347 -12.75 -4.35 8.90
CA LYS A 347 -12.36 -4.06 10.29
C LYS A 347 -11.59 -5.21 10.95
N ILE A 348 -11.99 -6.46 10.70
CA ILE A 348 -11.25 -7.65 11.19
C ILE A 348 -9.88 -7.73 10.52
N MET A 349 -9.82 -7.56 9.19
CA MET A 349 -8.58 -7.60 8.42
C MET A 349 -7.59 -6.52 8.87
N ILE A 350 -8.06 -5.32 9.21
CA ILE A 350 -7.25 -4.26 9.81
C ILE A 350 -6.65 -4.70 11.15
N GLY A 351 -7.47 -5.29 12.02
CA GLY A 351 -6.99 -5.83 13.30
C GLY A 351 -5.96 -6.94 13.13
N MET A 352 -6.16 -7.83 12.14
CA MET A 352 -5.19 -8.86 11.78
C MET A 352 -3.89 -8.25 11.28
N MET A 353 -3.95 -7.26 10.39
CA MET A 353 -2.77 -6.58 9.87
C MET A 353 -1.95 -5.93 10.98
N GLN A 354 -2.60 -5.16 11.86
CA GLN A 354 -1.94 -4.54 13.01
C GLN A 354 -1.33 -5.58 13.95
N ARG A 355 -2.01 -6.71 14.19
CA ARG A 355 -1.50 -7.80 15.03
C ARG A 355 -0.26 -8.45 14.42
N LEU A 356 -0.25 -8.67 13.10
CA LEU A 356 0.91 -9.21 12.37
C LEU A 356 2.07 -8.22 12.38
N VAL A 357 1.82 -6.94 12.10
CA VAL A 357 2.86 -5.91 12.07
C VAL A 357 3.53 -5.75 13.43
N TYR A 358 2.77 -5.49 14.50
CA TYR A 358 3.36 -5.24 15.82
C TYR A 358 3.79 -6.51 16.56
N GLY A 359 3.19 -7.65 16.23
CA GLY A 359 3.40 -8.90 16.95
C GLY A 359 4.44 -9.83 16.34
N GLU A 360 4.55 -9.85 15.02
CA GLU A 360 5.39 -10.82 14.30
C GLU A 360 6.45 -10.12 13.46
N PHE A 361 6.12 -9.05 12.75
CA PHE A 361 7.06 -8.39 11.84
C PHE A 361 8.02 -7.44 12.57
N LEU A 362 7.50 -6.41 13.23
CA LEU A 362 8.29 -5.34 13.82
C LEU A 362 9.30 -5.84 14.87
N PRO A 363 8.98 -6.82 15.75
CA PRO A 363 9.95 -7.40 16.67
C PRO A 363 11.18 -7.99 15.99
N LEU A 364 11.04 -8.55 14.79
CA LEU A 364 12.16 -9.14 14.02
C LEU A 364 13.02 -8.05 13.37
N ILE A 365 12.44 -6.87 13.08
CA ILE A 365 13.14 -5.75 12.47
C ILE A 365 13.91 -4.91 13.50
N ILE A 366 13.25 -4.45 14.56
CA ILE A 366 13.84 -3.51 15.53
C ILE A 366 14.30 -4.19 16.83
N GLY A 367 14.00 -5.47 16.99
CA GLY A 367 14.40 -6.28 18.13
C GLY A 367 13.61 -5.99 19.42
N PRO A 368 13.67 -6.92 20.39
CA PRO A 368 12.86 -6.84 21.61
C PRO A 368 13.22 -5.65 22.52
N ARG A 369 14.45 -5.13 22.44
CA ARG A 369 14.87 -3.95 23.21
C ARG A 369 14.13 -2.69 22.78
N LEU A 370 14.08 -2.41 21.47
CA LEU A 370 13.39 -1.22 20.95
C LEU A 370 11.87 -1.37 21.04
N MET A 371 11.33 -2.59 20.82
CA MET A 371 9.92 -2.86 21.06
C MET A 371 9.49 -2.48 22.49
N ARG A 372 10.29 -2.83 23.51
CA ARG A 372 10.01 -2.44 24.91
C ARG A 372 10.20 -0.96 25.16
N PHE A 373 11.30 -0.38 24.66
CA PHE A 373 11.62 1.03 24.86
C PHE A 373 10.51 1.96 24.34
N TYR A 374 9.96 1.67 23.16
CA TYR A 374 8.88 2.45 22.56
C TYR A 374 7.47 1.97 22.97
N GLY A 375 7.35 0.97 23.85
CA GLY A 375 6.04 0.46 24.28
C GLY A 375 5.21 -0.18 23.17
N LEU A 376 5.86 -0.75 22.16
CA LEU A 376 5.22 -1.32 20.95
C LEU A 376 4.84 -2.79 21.10
N SER A 377 5.30 -3.45 22.17
CA SER A 377 4.95 -4.84 22.45
C SER A 377 3.46 -4.97 22.72
N LEU A 378 2.86 -5.99 22.12
CA LEU A 378 1.45 -6.29 22.32
C LEU A 378 1.18 -6.76 23.74
N ARG A 379 0.04 -6.34 24.28
CA ARG A 379 -0.46 -6.84 25.56
C ARG A 379 -0.97 -8.26 25.37
N GLU A 380 -0.69 -9.13 26.34
CA GLU A 380 -1.22 -10.50 26.36
C GLU A 380 -2.74 -10.50 26.54
N HIS A 381 -3.26 -9.56 27.35
CA HIS A 381 -4.68 -9.41 27.64
C HIS A 381 -5.13 -7.95 27.64
N GLY A 382 -6.44 -7.75 27.45
CA GLY A 382 -7.08 -6.44 27.53
C GLY A 382 -6.99 -5.60 26.25
N ARG A 383 -7.32 -4.32 26.38
CA ARG A 383 -7.34 -3.35 25.26
C ARG A 383 -6.20 -2.35 25.40
N PHE A 384 -5.76 -1.82 24.27
CA PHE A 384 -4.93 -0.63 24.24
C PHE A 384 -5.82 0.60 24.50
N HIS A 385 -5.40 1.46 25.42
CA HIS A 385 -6.11 2.69 25.80
C HIS A 385 -5.27 3.95 25.55
N GLY A 386 -4.12 3.83 24.88
CA GLY A 386 -3.18 4.92 24.66
C GLY A 386 -3.39 5.67 23.33
N TYR A 387 -4.61 5.70 22.80
CA TYR A 387 -4.90 6.64 21.71
C TYR A 387 -4.73 8.06 22.24
N SER A 388 -3.99 8.88 21.51
CA SER A 388 -3.83 10.30 21.78
C SER A 388 -4.05 11.07 20.48
N GLU A 389 -4.91 12.09 20.54
CA GLU A 389 -5.16 13.00 19.41
C GLU A 389 -4.01 13.98 19.17
N ASP A 390 -3.07 14.09 20.11
CA ASP A 390 -1.88 14.95 19.98
C ASP A 390 -0.74 14.27 19.18
N VAL A 391 -0.86 12.98 18.87
CA VAL A 391 0.14 12.26 18.09
C VAL A 391 -0.12 12.48 16.61
N ASP A 392 0.91 12.94 15.88
CA ASP A 392 0.89 12.98 14.42
C ASP A 392 1.20 11.58 13.84
N PRO A 393 0.21 10.88 13.24
CA PRO A 393 0.39 9.58 12.60
C PRO A 393 1.03 9.67 11.20
N SER A 394 1.26 10.86 10.66
CA SER A 394 1.73 11.04 9.29
C SER A 394 3.10 10.38 9.07
N VAL A 395 3.28 9.77 7.90
CA VAL A 395 4.54 9.11 7.57
C VAL A 395 5.65 10.14 7.36
N LEU A 396 6.80 9.88 7.97
CA LEU A 396 7.99 10.69 7.77
C LEU A 396 8.57 10.47 6.37
N MET A 397 8.98 11.55 5.71
CA MET A 397 9.69 11.54 4.43
C MET A 397 10.96 10.67 4.50
N ALA A 398 11.75 10.82 5.56
CA ALA A 398 12.95 10.00 5.78
C ALA A 398 12.62 8.50 5.94
N PHE A 399 11.47 8.18 6.53
CA PHE A 399 11.02 6.79 6.66
C PHE A 399 10.64 6.21 5.29
N SER A 400 9.76 6.91 4.55
CA SER A 400 9.23 6.44 3.27
C SER A 400 10.29 6.33 2.15
N THR A 401 11.20 7.29 2.09
CA THR A 401 12.17 7.39 0.99
C THR A 401 13.48 6.64 1.28
N ALA A 402 13.87 6.49 2.56
CA ALA A 402 15.17 5.91 2.91
C ALA A 402 15.06 4.77 3.93
N ALA A 403 14.56 5.03 5.15
CA ALA A 403 14.72 4.08 6.25
C ALA A 403 14.03 2.74 5.98
N PHE A 404 12.78 2.75 5.48
CA PHE A 404 12.03 1.52 5.21
C PHE A 404 12.41 0.84 3.89
N ARG A 405 13.32 1.45 3.12
CA ARG A 405 13.92 0.83 1.92
C ARG A 405 15.07 -0.12 2.24
N PHE A 406 15.41 -0.33 3.52
CA PHE A 406 16.35 -1.38 3.94
C PHE A 406 15.92 -2.77 3.41
N GLY A 407 14.61 -2.99 3.20
CA GLY A 407 14.08 -4.21 2.62
C GLY A 407 14.70 -4.59 1.25
N HIS A 408 15.21 -3.62 0.48
CA HIS A 408 15.86 -3.90 -0.81
C HIS A 408 17.15 -4.71 -0.67
N SER A 409 17.85 -4.66 0.47
CA SER A 409 19.02 -5.53 0.71
C SER A 409 18.63 -6.98 1.05
N LEU A 410 17.34 -7.25 1.31
CA LEU A 410 16.85 -8.57 1.70
C LEU A 410 16.38 -9.42 0.50
N VAL A 411 16.30 -8.81 -0.68
CA VAL A 411 15.73 -9.41 -1.89
C VAL A 411 16.73 -10.40 -2.50
N ARG A 412 16.29 -11.64 -2.72
CA ARG A 412 17.09 -12.66 -3.43
C ARG A 412 17.09 -12.48 -4.94
N GLN A 413 18.11 -13.05 -5.59
CA GLN A 413 18.16 -13.17 -7.05
C GLN A 413 17.16 -14.18 -7.61
N THR A 414 16.76 -15.19 -6.83
CA THR A 414 15.87 -16.26 -7.28
C THR A 414 14.74 -16.54 -6.29
N PHE A 415 13.61 -17.00 -6.84
CA PHE A 415 12.39 -17.32 -6.09
C PHE A 415 11.97 -18.75 -6.42
N SER A 416 11.95 -19.63 -5.42
CA SER A 416 11.41 -20.97 -5.61
C SER A 416 9.89 -20.94 -5.79
N HIS A 417 9.39 -21.72 -6.74
CA HIS A 417 7.97 -21.99 -6.91
C HIS A 417 7.64 -23.49 -6.88
N SER A 418 8.65 -24.35 -6.78
CA SER A 418 8.48 -25.78 -6.48
C SER A 418 9.69 -26.32 -5.69
N ALA A 419 9.74 -27.62 -5.44
CA ALA A 419 10.87 -28.24 -4.73
C ALA A 419 12.19 -28.14 -5.50
N SER A 420 12.15 -28.13 -6.83
CA SER A 420 13.33 -28.18 -7.70
C SER A 420 13.41 -27.04 -8.72
N GLN A 421 12.44 -26.12 -8.74
CA GLN A 421 12.40 -25.03 -9.71
C GLN A 421 12.37 -23.66 -9.04
N GLN A 422 13.16 -22.75 -9.62
CA GLN A 422 13.28 -21.37 -9.24
C GLN A 422 13.16 -20.48 -10.48
N THR A 423 12.74 -19.25 -10.25
CA THR A 423 12.64 -18.20 -11.25
C THR A 423 13.51 -17.03 -10.82
N ASP A 424 14.21 -16.42 -11.77
CA ASP A 424 15.04 -15.24 -11.51
C ASP A 424 14.18 -14.02 -11.19
N LEU A 425 14.72 -13.10 -10.39
CA LEU A 425 14.06 -11.86 -9.99
C LEU A 425 13.58 -11.05 -11.20
N GLU A 426 14.29 -11.08 -12.32
CA GLU A 426 13.87 -10.40 -13.56
C GLU A 426 12.50 -10.93 -14.07
N GLU A 427 12.33 -12.26 -14.17
CA GLU A 427 11.04 -12.86 -14.57
C GLU A 427 9.97 -12.65 -13.48
N MET A 428 10.35 -12.44 -12.22
CA MET A 428 9.40 -12.10 -11.16
C MET A 428 8.74 -10.74 -11.38
N PHE A 429 9.42 -9.78 -12.03
CA PHE A 429 8.82 -8.49 -12.40
C PHE A 429 7.77 -8.61 -13.52
N GLU A 430 7.72 -9.72 -14.27
CA GLU A 430 6.59 -10.08 -15.13
C GLU A 430 5.42 -10.68 -14.32
N ALA A 431 5.04 -10.01 -13.22
CA ALA A 431 4.22 -10.59 -12.16
C ALA A 431 2.91 -11.23 -12.64
N PHE A 432 2.23 -10.59 -13.60
CA PHE A 432 1.01 -11.11 -14.21
C PHE A 432 1.24 -12.49 -14.84
N LYS A 433 2.17 -12.57 -15.78
CA LYS A 433 2.50 -13.79 -16.53
C LYS A 433 3.03 -14.87 -15.61
N THR A 434 3.95 -14.51 -14.71
CA THR A 434 4.59 -15.42 -13.75
C THR A 434 3.57 -16.03 -12.78
N THR A 435 2.65 -15.22 -12.25
CA THR A 435 1.57 -15.71 -11.37
C THR A 435 0.57 -16.60 -12.13
N HIS A 436 0.21 -16.27 -13.37
CA HIS A 436 -0.69 -17.11 -14.19
C HIS A 436 -0.06 -18.45 -14.62
N LYS A 437 1.27 -18.46 -14.77
CA LYS A 437 2.04 -19.65 -15.14
C LYS A 437 2.15 -20.62 -13.97
N TYR A 438 2.54 -20.14 -12.79
CA TYR A 438 2.90 -21.01 -11.65
C TYR A 438 1.86 -21.02 -10.51
N GLY A 439 0.88 -20.12 -10.52
CA GLY A 439 -0.02 -19.90 -9.39
C GLY A 439 0.71 -19.28 -8.19
N ILE A 440 -0.02 -19.08 -7.09
CA ILE A 440 0.56 -18.47 -5.88
C ILE A 440 1.10 -19.51 -4.89
N ASP A 441 0.56 -20.72 -4.86
CA ASP A 441 0.90 -21.74 -3.86
C ASP A 441 2.38 -22.12 -3.88
N GLY A 442 2.94 -22.24 -5.08
CA GLY A 442 4.36 -22.50 -5.28
C GLY A 442 5.23 -21.41 -4.69
N PHE A 443 4.94 -20.15 -5.03
CA PHE A 443 5.66 -19.00 -4.51
C PHE A 443 5.47 -18.83 -3.00
N MET A 444 4.26 -19.03 -2.48
CA MET A 444 4.00 -18.98 -1.03
C MET A 444 4.83 -20.02 -0.27
N LYS A 445 4.96 -21.25 -0.80
CA LYS A 445 5.86 -22.27 -0.24
C LYS A 445 7.33 -21.88 -0.35
N GLY A 446 7.74 -21.32 -1.48
CA GLY A 446 9.09 -20.82 -1.69
C GLY A 446 9.47 -19.72 -0.72
N ILE A 447 8.67 -18.65 -0.64
CA ILE A 447 9.00 -17.49 0.21
C ILE A 447 8.94 -17.81 1.71
N THR A 448 8.14 -18.80 2.13
CA THR A 448 8.09 -19.25 3.53
C THR A 448 9.25 -20.17 3.91
N ARG A 449 9.74 -20.99 2.97
CA ARG A 449 10.84 -21.95 3.19
C ARG A 449 12.20 -21.32 2.98
N ASP A 450 12.35 -20.58 1.89
CA ASP A 450 13.65 -20.11 1.45
C ASP A 450 14.10 -18.90 2.28
N PRO A 451 15.38 -18.82 2.66
CA PRO A 451 15.92 -17.70 3.42
C PRO A 451 15.99 -16.42 2.57
N MET A 452 15.81 -15.25 3.18
CA MET A 452 16.09 -13.95 2.53
C MET A 452 17.59 -13.66 2.45
N GLU A 453 17.99 -12.58 1.75
CA GLU A 453 19.34 -12.03 1.87
C GLU A 453 19.54 -11.28 3.21
N SER A 454 20.79 -11.17 3.66
CA SER A 454 21.12 -10.48 4.92
C SER A 454 21.04 -8.96 4.77
N CYS A 455 20.61 -8.29 5.85
CA CYS A 455 20.50 -6.82 5.92
C CYS A 455 21.88 -6.16 6.00
N GLU A 456 22.56 -6.00 4.87
CA GLU A 456 23.91 -5.45 4.78
C GLU A 456 24.04 -4.53 3.56
N ARG A 457 25.27 -4.09 3.24
CA ARG A 457 25.58 -3.28 2.04
C ARG A 457 25.47 -4.05 0.72
N PHE A 458 24.67 -5.11 0.68
CA PHE A 458 24.48 -6.00 -0.45
C PHE A 458 23.10 -5.77 -1.06
N VAL A 459 23.04 -5.61 -2.37
CA VAL A 459 21.78 -5.58 -3.13
C VAL A 459 21.99 -6.46 -4.34
N THR A 460 21.01 -7.29 -4.64
CA THR A 460 21.09 -8.24 -5.75
C THR A 460 21.03 -7.53 -7.09
N ASN A 461 21.90 -7.94 -8.02
CA ASN A 461 21.79 -7.55 -9.42
C ASN A 461 20.54 -8.21 -10.02
N GLY A 462 19.61 -7.41 -10.55
CA GLY A 462 18.41 -7.87 -11.26
C GLY A 462 18.49 -7.58 -12.76
N TYR A 463 19.61 -7.96 -13.39
CA TYR A 463 19.84 -7.76 -14.83
C TYR A 463 19.37 -8.93 -15.66
#